data_AF-A0A7Y2EHG4-F1
#
_entry.id   AF-A0A7Y2EHG4-F1
#
_cell.length_a   1.000
_cell.length_b   1.000
_cell.length_c   1.000
_cell.angle_alpha   90.00
_cell.angle_beta   90.00
_cell.angle_gamma   90.00
#
_symmetry.space_group_name_H-M   'P 1'
#
loop_
_entity.id
_entity.type
_entity.pdbx_description
1 polymer ?
#
loop_
_entity_poly.entity_id
_entity_poly.type
_entity_poly.pdbx_seq_one_letter_code
_entity_poly.pdbx_strand_id
1 'polypeptide(L)'
;MRRINAFWWVALLVILFLQIIQMKYVGVAEMLEIQFNDSISFFIEKVEANTENIRNTVYLDFIYIVVYTLLFYLSFRIFDDSLNLKLKKKHFLICLIPGLIDIVENIMLLSLLKNPALPNLFSAYQLVVIFKWTVANIFLLMIMAILLYHVLLFLNRLINKLFSLK
;
A
#
# COMPACT_ATOMS: atom_id res chain seq x y z
N MET A 1 -18.00 12.87 8.86
CA MET A 1 -16.82 13.61 8.36
C MET A 1 -15.70 13.81 9.39
N ARG A 2 -15.82 14.62 10.46
CA ARG A 2 -14.68 14.89 11.40
C ARG A 2 -14.01 13.64 11.99
N ARG A 3 -14.81 12.67 12.48
CA ARG A 3 -14.27 11.40 13.03
C ARG A 3 -13.57 10.55 11.97
N ILE A 4 -14.13 10.47 10.76
CA ILE A 4 -13.55 9.71 9.64
C ILE A 4 -12.19 10.31 9.26
N ASN A 5 -12.10 11.64 9.16
CA ASN A 5 -10.84 12.32 8.86
C ASN A 5 -9.79 12.07 9.94
N ALA A 6 -10.18 12.08 11.22
CA ALA A 6 -9.26 11.76 12.31
C ALA A 6 -8.71 10.33 12.21
N PHE A 7 -9.58 9.33 12.00
CA PHE A 7 -9.15 7.94 11.79
C PHE A 7 -8.30 7.77 10.53
N TRP A 8 -8.60 8.52 9.47
CA TRP A 8 -7.81 8.52 8.24
C TRP A 8 -6.38 9.03 8.49
N TRP A 9 -6.22 10.13 9.23
CA TRP A 9 -4.91 10.63 9.62
C TRP A 9 -4.15 9.65 10.50
N VAL A 10 -4.82 9.03 11.49
CA VAL A 10 -4.20 8.00 12.33
C VAL A 10 -3.73 6.81 11.47
N ALA A 11 -4.57 6.30 10.58
CA ALA A 11 -4.20 5.21 9.68
C ALA A 11 -3.00 5.57 8.79
N LEU A 12 -2.99 6.78 8.22
CA LEU A 12 -1.86 7.28 7.42
C LEU A 12 -0.58 7.37 8.25
N LEU A 13 -0.63 7.90 9.47
CA LEU A 13 0.53 8.01 10.34
C LEU A 13 1.07 6.63 10.76
N VAL A 14 0.18 5.66 11.03
CA VAL A 14 0.58 4.28 11.31
C VAL A 14 1.29 3.66 10.11
N ILE A 15 0.79 3.87 8.88
CA ILE A 15 1.47 3.40 7.66
C ILE A 15 2.86 4.02 7.51
N LEU A 16 2.97 5.34 7.65
CA LEU A 16 4.26 6.03 7.54
C LEU A 16 5.25 5.54 8.60
N PHE A 17 4.78 5.31 9.83
CA PHE A 17 5.60 4.76 10.91
C PHE A 17 6.07 3.32 10.61
N LEU A 18 5.16 2.46 10.15
CA LEU A 18 5.50 1.09 9.73
C LEU A 18 6.51 1.10 8.58
N GLN A 19 6.37 2.02 7.64
CA GLN A 19 7.28 2.14 6.50
C GLN A 19 8.68 2.59 6.92
N ILE A 20 8.79 3.48 7.92
CA ILE A 20 10.09 3.85 8.52
C ILE A 20 10.74 2.64 9.21
N ILE A 21 9.95 1.83 9.94
CA ILE A 21 10.44 0.59 10.56
C ILE A 21 10.93 -0.37 9.49
N GLN A 22 10.13 -0.61 8.45
CA GLN A 22 10.50 -1.51 7.36
C GLN A 22 11.79 -1.04 6.68
N MET A 23 11.92 0.24 6.30
CA MET A 23 13.14 0.77 5.66
C MET A 23 14.40 0.61 6.51
N LYS A 24 14.29 0.68 7.84
CA LYS A 24 15.43 0.64 8.75
C LYS A 24 15.85 -0.78 9.14
N TYR A 25 14.91 -1.70 9.21
CA TYR A 25 15.13 -3.01 9.84
C TYR A 25 14.94 -4.19 8.88
N VAL A 26 14.46 -3.95 7.65
CA VAL A 26 13.90 -4.99 6.80
C VAL A 26 14.22 -4.69 5.32
N GLY A 27 14.50 -5.74 4.54
CA GLY A 27 14.98 -5.64 3.14
C GLY A 27 13.92 -5.14 2.15
N VAL A 28 13.49 -3.89 2.27
CA VAL A 28 12.50 -3.26 1.38
C VAL A 28 13.08 -3.05 -0.02
N ALA A 29 14.35 -2.69 -0.13
CA ALA A 29 15.01 -2.46 -1.41
C ALA A 29 15.05 -3.77 -2.21
N GLU A 30 15.43 -4.87 -1.56
CA GLU A 30 15.49 -6.21 -2.16
C GLU A 30 14.11 -6.70 -2.59
N MET A 31 13.07 -6.45 -1.80
CA MET A 31 11.68 -6.77 -2.16
C MET A 31 11.21 -6.02 -3.40
N LEU A 32 11.51 -4.72 -3.49
CA LEU A 32 11.16 -3.92 -4.67
C LEU A 32 11.92 -4.39 -5.91
N GLU A 33 13.21 -4.69 -5.78
CA GLU A 33 14.00 -5.24 -6.87
C GLU A 33 13.43 -6.58 -7.38
N ILE A 34 13.00 -7.46 -6.48
CA ILE A 34 12.36 -8.74 -6.81
C ILE A 34 11.02 -8.53 -7.54
N GLN A 35 10.22 -7.57 -7.09
CA GLN A 35 8.89 -7.28 -7.65
C GLN A 35 8.95 -6.62 -9.03
N PHE A 36 9.99 -5.84 -9.31
CA PHE A 36 10.12 -5.08 -10.56
C PHE A 36 11.15 -5.64 -11.53
N ASN A 37 11.72 -6.82 -11.25
CA ASN A 37 12.60 -7.55 -12.15
C ASN A 37 11.91 -8.84 -12.64
N ASP A 38 11.86 -9.02 -13.95
CA ASP A 38 11.21 -10.14 -14.61
C ASP A 38 12.14 -11.34 -14.86
N SER A 39 13.41 -11.25 -14.47
CA SER A 39 14.39 -12.31 -14.62
C SER A 39 14.34 -13.32 -13.47
N ILE A 40 14.05 -14.58 -13.79
CA ILE A 40 14.09 -15.68 -12.82
C ILE A 40 15.49 -15.92 -12.26
N SER A 41 16.55 -15.71 -13.05
CA SER A 41 17.93 -15.89 -12.56
C SER A 41 18.27 -14.82 -11.52
N PHE A 42 17.86 -13.57 -11.76
CA PHE A 42 18.01 -12.49 -10.79
C PHE A 42 17.20 -12.75 -9.52
N PHE A 43 15.96 -13.25 -9.67
CA PHE A 43 15.13 -13.64 -8.54
C PHE A 43 15.81 -14.70 -7.66
N ILE A 44 16.32 -15.77 -8.26
CA ILE A 44 17.03 -16.84 -7.54
C ILE A 44 18.23 -16.26 -6.78
N GLU A 45 19.08 -15.50 -7.47
CA GLU A 45 20.26 -14.86 -6.87
C GLU A 45 19.89 -14.00 -5.65
N LYS A 46 18.88 -13.15 -5.79
CA LYS A 46 18.44 -12.24 -4.72
C LYS A 46 17.79 -12.97 -3.56
N VAL A 47 16.96 -13.97 -3.84
CA VAL A 47 16.31 -14.79 -2.82
C VAL A 47 17.34 -15.59 -2.03
N GLU A 48 18.28 -16.26 -2.70
CA GLU A 48 19.33 -17.04 -2.02
C GLU A 48 20.20 -16.17 -1.11
N ALA A 49 20.52 -14.95 -1.54
CA ALA A 49 21.30 -14.02 -0.74
C ALA A 49 20.53 -13.41 0.45
N ASN A 50 19.19 -13.34 0.40
CA ASN A 50 18.39 -12.53 1.35
C ASN A 50 17.15 -13.26 1.92
N THR A 51 17.12 -14.60 1.89
CA THR A 51 15.91 -15.38 2.20
C THR A 51 15.25 -15.00 3.53
N GLU A 52 16.03 -14.87 4.62
CA GLU A 52 15.49 -14.57 5.95
C GLU A 52 14.93 -13.13 6.03
N ASN A 53 15.64 -12.17 5.44
CA ASN A 53 15.19 -10.79 5.36
C ASN A 53 13.88 -10.67 4.59
N ILE A 54 13.80 -11.29 3.41
CA ILE A 54 12.59 -11.31 2.58
C ILE A 54 11.41 -11.94 3.34
N ARG A 55 11.66 -13.06 4.04
CA ARG A 55 10.62 -13.73 4.85
C ARG A 55 10.09 -12.81 5.96
N ASN A 56 10.98 -12.11 6.66
CA ASN A 56 10.60 -11.16 7.70
C ASN A 56 9.82 -9.97 7.12
N THR A 57 10.17 -9.49 5.93
CA THR A 57 9.39 -8.47 5.21
C THR A 57 7.97 -8.95 4.97
N VAL A 58 7.82 -10.15 4.42
CA VAL A 58 6.49 -10.72 4.11
C VAL A 58 5.62 -10.85 5.37
N TYR A 59 6.19 -11.21 6.52
CA TYR A 59 5.41 -11.26 7.77
C TYR A 59 4.92 -9.89 8.23
N LEU A 60 5.74 -8.86 8.08
CA LEU A 60 5.32 -7.48 8.39
C LEU A 60 4.31 -6.96 7.36
N ASP A 61 4.41 -7.39 6.11
CA ASP A 61 3.48 -7.01 5.06
C ASP A 61 2.05 -7.45 5.38
N PHE A 62 1.83 -8.58 6.08
CA PHE A 62 0.50 -8.94 6.57
C PHE A 62 -0.12 -7.90 7.52
N ILE A 63 0.70 -7.30 8.39
CA ILE A 63 0.24 -6.20 9.26
C ILE A 63 -0.04 -4.96 8.42
N TYR A 64 0.88 -4.66 7.48
CA TYR A 64 0.76 -3.53 6.58
C TYR A 64 -0.53 -3.59 5.74
N ILE A 65 -0.89 -4.78 5.25
CA ILE A 65 -2.12 -5.06 4.49
C ILE A 65 -3.37 -4.64 5.25
N VAL A 66 -3.46 -4.98 6.54
CA VAL A 66 -4.61 -4.61 7.36
C VAL A 66 -4.72 -3.09 7.48
N VAL A 67 -3.60 -2.42 7.74
CA VAL A 67 -3.60 -0.96 7.97
C VAL A 67 -3.88 -0.19 6.68
N TYR A 68 -3.23 -0.54 5.56
CA TYR A 68 -3.48 0.18 4.31
C TYR A 68 -4.88 -0.12 3.75
N THR A 69 -5.41 -1.33 3.95
CA THR A 69 -6.78 -1.66 3.52
C THR A 69 -7.80 -0.80 4.28
N LEU A 70 -7.57 -0.57 5.58
CA LEU A 70 -8.34 0.38 6.36
C LEU A 70 -8.19 1.81 5.82
N LEU A 71 -6.97 2.24 5.47
CA LEU A 71 -6.74 3.56 4.88
C LEU A 71 -7.48 3.72 3.54
N PHE A 72 -7.48 2.71 2.68
CA PHE A 72 -8.22 2.70 1.42
C PHE A 72 -9.72 2.83 1.65
N TYR A 73 -10.26 2.07 2.61
CA TYR A 73 -11.67 2.17 2.99
C TYR A 73 -12.03 3.58 3.48
N LEU A 74 -11.23 4.16 4.38
CA LEU A 74 -11.46 5.51 4.92
C LEU A 74 -11.32 6.58 3.83
N SER A 75 -10.34 6.43 2.92
CA SER A 75 -10.15 7.33 1.78
C SER A 75 -11.37 7.32 0.85
N PHE A 76 -11.88 6.12 0.56
CA PHE A 76 -13.05 5.97 -0.29
C PHE A 76 -14.32 6.54 0.37
N ARG A 77 -14.46 6.41 1.70
CA ARG A 77 -15.52 7.09 2.46
C ARG A 77 -15.43 8.61 2.38
N ILE A 78 -14.22 9.18 2.45
CA ILE A 78 -14.01 10.63 2.29
C ILE A 78 -14.42 11.07 0.88
N PHE A 79 -14.05 10.32 -0.16
CA PHE A 79 -14.45 10.62 -1.54
C PHE A 79 -15.95 10.52 -1.78
N ASP A 80 -16.61 9.47 -1.29
CA ASP A 80 -18.07 9.29 -1.34
C ASP A 80 -18.80 10.48 -0.70
N ASP A 81 -18.35 10.89 0.49
CA ASP A 81 -18.90 12.05 1.20
C ASP A 81 -18.61 13.38 0.46
N SER A 82 -17.42 13.53 -0.14
CA SER A 82 -17.00 14.77 -0.81
C SER A 82 -17.69 14.99 -2.15
N LEU A 83 -17.97 13.92 -2.88
CA LEU A 83 -18.66 13.93 -4.17
C LEU A 83 -20.18 13.72 -4.03
N ASN A 84 -20.70 13.57 -2.80
CA ASN A 84 -22.12 13.32 -2.50
C ASN A 84 -22.71 12.11 -3.25
N LEU A 85 -21.92 11.05 -3.47
CA LEU A 85 -22.32 9.90 -4.30
C LEU A 85 -23.31 8.95 -3.60
N LYS A 86 -23.34 8.93 -2.26
CA LYS A 86 -24.24 8.10 -1.43
C LYS A 86 -24.15 6.60 -1.77
N LEU A 87 -22.93 6.09 -1.93
CA LEU A 87 -22.68 4.70 -2.29
C LEU A 87 -23.16 3.71 -1.20
N LYS A 88 -23.72 2.58 -1.64
CA LYS A 88 -24.09 1.47 -0.72
C LYS A 88 -22.85 0.81 -0.13
N LYS A 89 -22.96 0.30 1.11
CA LYS A 89 -21.88 -0.38 1.85
C LYS A 89 -21.11 -1.43 1.04
N LYS A 90 -21.80 -2.20 0.19
CA LYS A 90 -21.18 -3.23 -0.66
C LYS A 90 -20.12 -2.69 -1.63
N HIS A 91 -20.23 -1.45 -2.09
CA HIS A 91 -19.24 -0.87 -3.01
C HIS A 91 -17.89 -0.65 -2.31
N PHE A 92 -17.88 -0.48 -0.99
CA PHE A 92 -16.64 -0.35 -0.22
C PHE A 92 -15.86 -1.67 -0.08
N LEU A 93 -16.45 -2.81 -0.46
CA LEU A 93 -15.73 -4.09 -0.54
C LEU A 93 -14.62 -4.05 -1.60
N ILE A 94 -14.71 -3.15 -2.59
CA ILE A 94 -13.64 -2.96 -3.58
C ILE A 94 -12.30 -2.57 -2.93
N CYS A 95 -12.34 -1.92 -1.76
CA CYS A 95 -11.14 -1.56 -1.01
C CYS A 95 -10.37 -2.78 -0.47
N LEU A 96 -11.01 -3.95 -0.39
CA LEU A 96 -10.36 -5.20 0.02
C LEU A 96 -9.53 -5.83 -1.10
N ILE A 97 -9.81 -5.49 -2.37
CA ILE A 97 -9.18 -6.14 -3.53
C ILE A 97 -7.65 -6.00 -3.50
N PRO A 98 -7.05 -4.82 -3.30
CA PRO A 98 -5.59 -4.70 -3.17
C PRO A 98 -5.03 -5.62 -2.07
N GLY A 99 -5.67 -5.64 -0.91
CA GLY A 99 -5.29 -6.48 0.23
C GLY A 99 -5.29 -7.97 -0.08
N LEU A 100 -6.33 -8.45 -0.77
CA LEU A 100 -6.42 -9.85 -1.16
C LEU A 100 -5.35 -10.24 -2.18
N ILE A 101 -5.06 -9.35 -3.14
CA ILE A 101 -4.01 -9.62 -4.14
C ILE A 101 -2.63 -9.67 -3.46
N ASP A 102 -2.36 -8.76 -2.53
CA ASP A 102 -1.11 -8.75 -1.74
C ASP A 102 -0.97 -10.03 -0.89
N ILE A 103 -2.05 -10.53 -0.29
CA ILE A 103 -2.03 -11.82 0.43
C ILE A 103 -1.62 -12.96 -0.51
N VAL A 104 -2.21 -13.01 -1.71
CA VAL A 104 -1.86 -14.03 -2.71
C VAL A 104 -0.39 -13.90 -3.13
N GLU A 105 0.07 -12.69 -3.42
CA GLU A 105 1.47 -12.40 -3.77
C GLU A 105 2.43 -12.89 -2.69
N ASN A 106 2.17 -12.54 -1.43
CA ASN A 106 2.98 -12.94 -0.29
C ASN A 106 3.00 -14.46 -0.07
N ILE A 107 1.87 -15.15 -0.24
CA ILE A 107 1.82 -16.62 -0.16
C ILE A 107 2.63 -17.26 -1.29
N MET A 108 2.54 -16.73 -2.50
CA MET A 108 3.33 -17.20 -3.65
C MET A 108 4.82 -16.96 -3.44
N LEU A 109 5.21 -15.78 -2.93
CA LEU A 109 6.59 -15.47 -2.60
C LEU A 109 7.14 -16.42 -1.54
N LEU A 110 6.42 -16.66 -0.44
CA LEU A 110 6.82 -17.63 0.59
C LEU A 110 6.98 -19.05 0.04
N SER A 111 6.21 -19.41 -0.98
CA SER A 111 6.33 -20.69 -1.66
C SER A 111 7.57 -20.74 -2.56
N LEU A 112 7.86 -19.67 -3.28
CA LEU A 112 9.08 -19.51 -4.08
C LEU A 112 10.34 -19.44 -3.22
N LEU A 113 10.29 -18.89 -2.00
CA LEU A 113 11.42 -18.94 -1.06
C LEU A 113 11.82 -20.36 -0.68
N LYS A 114 10.89 -21.32 -0.74
CA LYS A 114 11.19 -22.75 -0.49
C LYS A 114 11.72 -23.45 -1.74
N ASN A 115 11.27 -23.05 -2.92
CA ASN A 115 11.61 -23.65 -4.20
C ASN A 115 11.74 -22.56 -5.29
N PRO A 116 12.86 -21.84 -5.35
CA PRO A 116 12.99 -20.65 -6.18
C PRO A 116 13.11 -20.98 -7.68
N ALA A 117 13.47 -22.22 -8.03
CA ALA A 117 13.63 -22.69 -9.41
C ALA A 117 12.32 -23.20 -10.07
N LEU A 118 11.15 -22.69 -9.68
CA LEU A 118 9.85 -23.05 -10.25
C LEU A 118 9.36 -21.99 -11.27
N PRO A 119 9.68 -22.11 -12.56
CA PRO A 119 9.40 -21.07 -13.55
C PRO A 119 7.92 -20.73 -13.71
N ASN A 120 7.03 -21.72 -13.72
CA ASN A 120 5.59 -21.48 -13.84
C ASN A 120 5.03 -20.69 -12.65
N LEU A 121 5.54 -20.95 -11.44
CA LEU A 121 5.13 -20.25 -10.23
C LEU A 121 5.68 -18.81 -10.22
N PHE A 122 6.90 -18.62 -10.70
CA PHE A 122 7.51 -17.29 -10.84
C PHE A 122 6.76 -16.42 -11.87
N SER A 123 6.41 -16.96 -13.04
CA SER A 123 5.61 -16.20 -14.02
C SER A 123 4.23 -15.82 -13.48
N ALA A 124 3.57 -16.72 -12.75
CA ALA A 124 2.30 -16.41 -12.09
C ALA A 124 2.49 -15.33 -11.00
N TYR A 125 3.58 -15.40 -10.23
CA TYR A 125 3.93 -14.40 -9.23
C TYR A 125 4.07 -13.01 -9.85
N GLN A 126 4.82 -12.87 -10.95
CA GLN A 126 5.01 -11.60 -11.66
C GLN A 126 3.68 -11.00 -12.15
N LEU A 127 2.76 -11.82 -12.68
CA LEU A 127 1.42 -11.35 -13.07
C LEU A 127 0.63 -10.81 -11.88
N VAL A 128 0.71 -11.48 -10.73
CA VAL A 128 0.06 -11.02 -9.49
C VAL A 128 0.67 -9.70 -9.00
N VAL A 129 2.00 -9.54 -9.08
CA VAL A 129 2.67 -8.26 -8.73
C VAL A 129 2.20 -7.12 -9.62
N ILE A 130 2.13 -7.32 -10.94
CA ILE A 130 1.67 -6.29 -11.88
C ILE A 130 0.21 -5.90 -11.58
N PHE A 131 -0.65 -6.90 -11.39
CA PHE A 131 -2.06 -6.67 -11.10
C PHE A 131 -2.24 -5.93 -9.77
N LYS A 132 -1.48 -6.33 -8.73
CA LYS A 132 -1.43 -5.65 -7.44
C LYS A 132 -1.16 -4.16 -7.61
N TRP A 133 -0.03 -3.81 -8.23
CA TRP A 133 0.39 -2.41 -8.34
C TRP A 133 -0.59 -1.58 -9.17
N THR A 134 -1.17 -2.18 -10.21
CA THR A 134 -2.21 -1.53 -11.03
C THR A 134 -3.42 -1.13 -10.18
N VAL A 135 -3.92 -2.05 -9.35
CA VAL A 135 -5.09 -1.78 -8.49
C VAL A 135 -4.72 -0.85 -7.34
N ALA A 136 -3.58 -1.08 -6.68
CA ALA A 136 -3.11 -0.26 -5.55
C ALA A 136 -2.91 1.22 -5.95
N ASN A 137 -2.37 1.48 -7.15
CA ASN A 137 -2.12 2.84 -7.64
C ASN A 137 -3.38 3.70 -7.70
N ILE A 138 -4.55 3.13 -8.00
CA ILE A 138 -5.82 3.87 -8.00
C ILE A 138 -6.14 4.42 -6.60
N PHE A 139 -5.93 3.60 -5.57
CA PHE A 139 -6.16 4.02 -4.18
C PHE A 139 -5.08 4.98 -3.68
N LEU A 140 -3.82 4.82 -4.11
CA LEU A 140 -2.74 5.75 -3.80
C LEU A 140 -3.04 7.15 -4.38
N LEU A 141 -3.50 7.24 -5.62
CA LEU A 141 -3.92 8.51 -6.23
C LEU A 141 -5.05 9.17 -5.45
N MET A 142 -6.00 8.39 -4.95
CA MET A 142 -7.09 8.88 -4.09
C MET A 142 -6.56 9.45 -2.77
N ILE A 143 -5.61 8.76 -2.11
CA ILE A 143 -4.95 9.26 -0.90
C ILE A 143 -4.20 10.56 -1.19
N MET A 144 -3.43 10.61 -2.29
CA MET A 144 -2.69 11.80 -2.70
C MET A 144 -3.61 13.00 -2.95
N ALA A 145 -4.77 12.79 -3.57
CA ALA A 145 -5.77 13.83 -3.77
C ALA A 145 -6.31 14.38 -2.43
N ILE A 146 -6.61 13.50 -1.46
CA ILE A 146 -7.03 13.92 -0.11
C ILE A 146 -5.92 14.71 0.58
N LEU A 147 -4.67 14.26 0.49
CA LEU A 147 -3.51 14.95 1.04
C LEU A 147 -3.35 16.35 0.46
N LEU A 148 -3.36 16.46 -0.88
CA LEU A 148 -3.25 17.73 -1.58
C LEU A 148 -4.34 18.71 -1.13
N TYR A 149 -5.59 18.24 -1.02
CA TYR A 149 -6.69 19.05 -0.51
C TYR A 149 -6.43 19.58 0.90
N HIS A 150 -5.96 18.73 1.82
CA HIS A 150 -5.63 19.16 3.18
C HIS A 150 -4.47 20.16 3.23
N VAL A 151 -3.44 19.97 2.38
CA VAL A 151 -2.32 20.90 2.25
C VAL A 151 -2.80 22.26 1.77
N LEU A 152 -3.65 22.30 0.74
CA LEU A 152 -4.21 23.57 0.23
C LEU A 152 -5.04 24.30 1.29
N LEU A 153 -5.89 23.58 2.04
CA LEU A 153 -6.64 24.17 3.15
C LEU A 153 -5.73 24.72 4.24
N PHE A 154 -4.66 24.00 4.57
CA PHE A 154 -3.67 24.45 5.55
C PHE A 154 -2.97 25.73 5.08
N LEU A 155 -2.49 25.76 3.83
CA LEU A 155 -1.84 26.92 3.24
C LEU A 155 -2.79 28.13 3.20
N ASN A 156 -4.05 27.95 2.80
CA ASN A 156 -5.03 29.03 2.80
C ASN A 156 -5.23 29.63 4.21
N ARG A 157 -5.36 28.78 5.24
CA ARG A 157 -5.47 29.25 6.62
C ARG A 157 -4.21 29.96 7.11
N LEU A 158 -3.04 29.46 6.71
CA LEU A 158 -1.76 30.07 7.05
C LEU A 158 -1.64 31.46 6.42
N ILE A 159 -1.98 31.60 5.14
CA ILE A 159 -1.99 32.87 4.41
C ILE A 159 -2.96 33.86 5.08
N ASN A 160 -4.21 33.46 5.34
CA ASN A 160 -5.18 34.34 5.99
C ASN A 160 -4.71 34.80 7.38
N LYS A 161 -4.02 33.93 8.12
CA LYS A 161 -3.45 34.27 9.43
C LYS A 161 -2.26 35.21 9.31
N LEU A 162 -1.37 35.01 8.33
CA LEU A 162 -0.18 35.83 8.15
C LEU A 162 -0.50 37.22 7.61
N PHE A 163 -1.46 37.32 6.68
CA PHE A 163 -1.79 38.57 6.01
C PHE A 163 -3.03 39.27 6.56
N SER A 164 -3.65 38.72 7.62
CA SER A 164 -4.89 39.25 8.22
C SER A 164 -5.97 39.56 7.20
N LEU A 165 -5.95 38.84 6.07
CA LEU A 165 -7.01 38.88 5.06
C LEU A 165 -8.23 38.24 5.73
N LYS A 166 -9.15 39.10 6.20
CA LYS A 166 -10.43 38.69 6.76
C LYS A 166 -11.25 37.96 5.72
#